data_AF-A0A3S4HRF0-F1
#
_entry.id   AF-A0A3S4HRF0-F1
#
_cell.length_a   1.000
_cell.length_b   1.000
_cell.length_c   1.000
_cell.angle_alpha   90.00
_cell.angle_beta   90.00
_cell.angle_gamma   90.00
#
_symmetry.space_group_name_H-M   'P 1'
#
loop_
_entity.id
_entity.type
_entity.pdbx_description
1 polymer ?
#
loop_
_entity_poly.entity_id
_entity_poly.type
_entity_poly.pdbx_seq_one_letter_code
_entity_poly.pdbx_strand_id
1 'polypeptide(L)'
;MSYCQAGLSLLEDDELDMAMLRRALTSSVSQADRAGRIIHRLREFVTQKNQQLAPVQLNQAVHNALSLLDYELHDHDIHIEQNFAPELPLVYADTIQLEQVVLNLARNAVEAMEPTRPWGRLSITTRRQGERVQLIISDNGCGIPPDKLDRIFDPFFSTKPNGMGWAWPSARRRSRPSAAS
;
A
#
# COMPACT_ATOMS: atom_id res chain seq x y z
N MET A 1 20.21 -6.64 21.41
CA MET A 1 20.11 -8.00 20.85
C MET A 1 19.00 -8.02 19.82
N SER A 2 19.26 -8.54 18.62
CA SER A 2 18.20 -8.73 17.62
C SER A 2 17.20 -9.76 18.15
N TYR A 3 15.90 -9.55 17.95
CA TYR A 3 14.87 -10.51 18.42
C TYR A 3 15.07 -11.91 17.83
N CYS A 4 15.71 -12.02 16.65
CA CYS A 4 16.15 -13.30 16.10
C CYS A 4 17.23 -13.97 16.95
N GLN A 5 18.16 -13.22 17.56
CA GLN A 5 19.17 -13.78 18.47
C GLN A 5 18.53 -14.28 19.77
N ALA A 6 17.54 -13.56 20.30
CA ALA A 6 16.80 -14.00 21.46
C ALA A 6 16.01 -15.29 21.17
N GLY A 7 15.37 -15.38 20.00
CA GLY A 7 14.67 -16.59 19.54
C GLY A 7 15.61 -17.78 19.32
N LEU A 8 16.82 -17.55 18.79
CA LEU A 8 17.83 -18.59 18.62
C LEU A 8 18.35 -19.12 19.95
N SER A 9 18.66 -18.24 20.93
CA SER A 9 19.08 -18.67 22.26
C SER A 9 18.00 -19.45 23.01
N LEU A 10 16.71 -19.13 22.79
CA LEU A 10 15.58 -19.89 23.35
C LEU A 10 15.44 -21.30 22.75
N LEU A 11 15.96 -21.54 21.54
CA LEU A 11 15.94 -22.87 20.88
C LEU A 11 17.11 -23.75 21.32
N GLU A 12 18.15 -23.18 21.94
CA GLU A 12 19.33 -23.88 22.44
C GLU A 12 19.19 -24.31 23.91
N ASP A 13 18.11 -23.89 24.59
CA ASP A 13 17.80 -24.24 25.98
C ASP A 13 16.92 -25.50 26.05
N ASP A 14 17.16 -26.37 27.05
CA ASP A 14 16.43 -27.64 27.22
C ASP A 14 14.95 -27.45 27.61
N GLU A 15 14.59 -26.27 28.12
CA GLU A 15 13.23 -25.92 28.55
C GLU A 15 12.69 -24.76 27.70
N LEU A 16 12.05 -25.12 26.57
CA LEU A 16 11.67 -24.20 25.51
C LEU A 16 10.42 -23.37 25.89
N ASP A 17 10.60 -22.09 26.24
CA ASP A 17 9.47 -21.18 26.47
C ASP A 17 8.85 -20.72 25.13
N MET A 18 7.83 -21.46 24.70
CA MET A 18 7.06 -21.18 23.49
C MET A 18 6.41 -19.79 23.47
N ALA A 19 6.03 -19.23 24.63
CA ALA A 19 5.43 -17.90 24.70
C ALA A 19 6.48 -16.81 24.44
N MET A 20 7.69 -16.98 24.99
CA MET A 20 8.81 -16.07 24.79
C MET A 20 9.33 -16.14 23.34
N LEU A 21 9.42 -17.35 22.77
CA LEU A 21 9.77 -17.55 21.35
C LEU A 21 8.76 -16.87 20.42
N ARG A 22 7.45 -17.05 20.67
CA ARG A 22 6.40 -16.38 19.89
C ARG A 22 6.56 -14.87 19.93
N ARG A 23 6.79 -14.28 21.10
CA ARG A 23 6.99 -12.82 21.26
C ARG A 23 8.23 -12.34 20.50
N ALA A 24 9.33 -13.08 20.54
CA ALA A 24 10.55 -12.76 19.83
C ALA A 24 10.30 -12.76 18.31
N LEU A 25 9.64 -13.81 17.78
CA LEU A 25 9.29 -13.90 16.36
C LEU A 25 8.32 -12.81 15.91
N THR A 26 7.26 -12.52 16.67
CA THR A 26 6.33 -11.42 16.37
C THR A 26 7.05 -10.07 16.34
N SER A 27 7.99 -9.85 17.26
CA SER A 27 8.79 -8.62 17.29
C SER A 27 9.75 -8.54 16.09
N SER A 28 10.36 -9.66 15.69
CA SER A 28 11.20 -9.75 14.48
C SER A 28 10.41 -9.42 13.22
N VAL A 29 9.20 -9.97 13.07
CA VAL A 29 8.30 -9.67 11.95
C VAL A 29 7.99 -8.16 11.93
N SER A 30 7.58 -7.59 13.06
CA SER A 30 7.30 -6.15 13.16
C SER A 30 8.50 -5.25 12.80
N GLN A 31 9.71 -5.63 13.22
CA GLN A 31 10.94 -4.90 12.88
C GLN A 31 11.33 -5.09 11.41
N ALA A 32 11.15 -6.28 10.84
CA ALA A 32 11.38 -6.54 9.42
C ALA A 32 10.40 -5.74 8.55
N ASP A 33 9.13 -5.66 8.94
CA ASP A 33 8.15 -4.82 8.28
C ASP A 33 8.50 -3.34 8.39
N ARG A 34 8.96 -2.89 9.57
CA ARG A 34 9.40 -1.50 9.76
C ARG A 34 10.63 -1.19 8.91
N ALA A 35 11.62 -2.07 8.86
CA ALA A 35 12.81 -1.92 8.04
C ALA A 35 12.45 -1.95 6.55
N GLY A 36 11.58 -2.86 6.13
CA GLY A 36 11.01 -2.93 4.79
C GLY A 36 10.33 -1.63 4.41
N ARG A 37 9.49 -1.06 5.28
CA ARG A 37 8.87 0.27 5.08
C ARG A 37 9.90 1.40 4.96
N ILE A 38 10.99 1.38 5.73
CA ILE A 38 12.04 2.40 5.68
C ILE A 38 12.86 2.28 4.39
N ILE A 39 13.31 1.07 4.03
CA ILE A 39 14.03 0.79 2.79
C ILE A 39 13.17 1.16 1.59
N HIS A 40 11.87 0.85 1.67
CA HIS A 40 10.89 1.21 0.66
C HIS A 40 10.84 2.73 0.45
N ARG A 41 10.66 3.51 1.53
CA ARG A 41 10.67 4.98 1.49
C ARG A 41 11.97 5.57 0.97
N LEU A 42 13.11 4.99 1.35
CA LEU A 42 14.43 5.41 0.84
C LEU A 42 14.55 5.13 -0.66
N ARG A 43 14.07 3.97 -1.13
CA ARG A 43 14.04 3.64 -2.55
C ARG A 43 13.13 4.60 -3.31
N GLU A 44 11.94 4.94 -2.81
CA GLU A 44 11.05 5.95 -3.42
C GLU A 44 11.74 7.30 -3.64
N PHE A 45 12.52 7.77 -2.64
CA PHE A 45 13.27 9.03 -2.73
C PHE A 45 14.45 8.95 -3.72
N VAL A 46 15.15 7.82 -3.76
CA VAL A 46 16.35 7.63 -4.60
C VAL A 46 15.99 7.32 -6.06
N THR A 47 14.81 6.75 -6.34
CA THR A 47 14.42 6.28 -7.68
C THR A 47 13.99 7.41 -8.64
N GLN A 48 14.19 8.69 -8.29
CA GLN A 48 14.03 9.80 -9.23
C GLN A 48 15.01 9.80 -10.42
N LYS A 49 15.95 8.84 -10.53
CA LYS A 49 17.01 8.87 -11.55
C LYS A 49 17.01 7.79 -12.64
N ASN A 50 16.07 6.85 -12.69
CA ASN A 50 16.04 5.88 -13.81
C ASN A 50 14.68 5.18 -14.02
N GLN A 51 13.62 5.95 -14.28
CA GLN A 51 12.32 5.37 -14.66
C GLN A 51 12.45 4.61 -15.98
N GLN A 52 12.22 3.30 -15.96
CA GLN A 52 12.17 2.50 -17.18
C GLN A 52 10.72 2.37 -17.62
N LEU A 53 10.28 3.32 -18.45
CA LEU A 53 8.95 3.26 -19.03
C LEU A 53 8.87 2.11 -20.03
N ALA A 54 7.92 1.21 -19.81
CA ALA A 54 7.62 0.09 -20.70
C ALA A 54 6.10 -0.08 -20.85
N PRO A 55 5.61 -0.80 -21.86
CA PRO A 55 4.22 -1.23 -21.92
C PRO A 55 3.91 -2.19 -20.76
N VAL A 56 2.91 -1.87 -19.94
CA VAL A 56 2.51 -2.64 -18.76
C VAL A 56 1.05 -3.05 -18.88
N GLN A 57 0.76 -4.31 -18.52
CA GLN A 57 -0.61 -4.78 -18.29
C GLN A 57 -1.06 -4.34 -16.90
N LEU A 58 -1.94 -3.34 -16.83
CA LEU A 58 -2.36 -2.73 -15.55
C LEU A 58 -2.93 -3.77 -14.58
N ASN A 59 -3.80 -4.66 -15.04
CA ASN A 59 -4.41 -5.68 -14.18
C ASN A 59 -3.33 -6.58 -13.55
N GLN A 60 -2.30 -6.97 -14.32
CA GLN A 60 -1.22 -7.79 -13.79
C GLN A 60 -0.41 -7.06 -12.72
N ALA A 61 -0.08 -5.78 -12.93
CA ALA A 61 0.60 -4.97 -11.92
C ALA A 61 -0.23 -4.85 -10.64
N VAL A 62 -1.55 -4.69 -10.76
CA VAL A 62 -2.45 -4.66 -9.60
C VAL A 62 -2.44 -6.01 -8.85
N HIS A 63 -2.48 -7.15 -9.55
CA HIS A 63 -2.43 -8.46 -8.91
C HIS A 63 -1.10 -8.70 -8.18
N ASN A 64 0.02 -8.34 -8.80
CA ASN A 64 1.35 -8.46 -8.19
C ASN A 64 1.46 -7.62 -6.91
N ALA A 65 0.87 -6.42 -6.90
CA ALA A 65 0.83 -5.59 -5.71
C ALA A 65 -0.05 -6.21 -4.61
N LEU A 66 -1.24 -6.70 -4.96
CA LEU A 66 -2.17 -7.25 -3.97
C LEU A 66 -1.67 -8.55 -3.33
N SER A 67 -0.96 -9.41 -4.06
CA SER A 67 -0.40 -10.64 -3.51
C SER A 67 0.61 -10.40 -2.38
N LEU A 68 1.25 -9.24 -2.34
CA LEU A 68 2.14 -8.82 -1.25
C LEU A 68 1.39 -8.35 -0.01
N LEU A 69 0.08 -8.09 -0.11
CA LEU A 69 -0.78 -7.64 0.97
C LEU A 69 -1.78 -8.72 1.44
N ASP A 70 -1.79 -9.90 0.82
CA ASP A 70 -2.75 -10.98 1.14
C ASP A 70 -2.80 -11.30 2.64
N TYR A 71 -1.65 -11.38 3.30
CA TYR A 71 -1.58 -11.62 4.75
C TYR A 71 -2.19 -10.47 5.55
N GLU A 72 -1.85 -9.22 5.22
CA GLU A 72 -2.35 -8.02 5.91
C GLU A 72 -3.87 -7.89 5.73
N LEU A 73 -4.39 -8.15 4.53
CA LEU A 73 -5.81 -8.13 4.22
C LEU A 73 -6.58 -9.21 4.99
N HIS A 74 -5.99 -10.40 5.13
CA HIS A 74 -6.57 -11.50 5.90
C HIS A 74 -6.54 -11.25 7.41
N ASP A 75 -5.40 -10.82 7.95
CA ASP A 75 -5.24 -10.45 9.36
C ASP A 75 -6.15 -9.27 9.75
N HIS A 76 -6.48 -8.42 8.77
CA HIS A 76 -7.36 -7.29 8.95
C HIS A 76 -8.86 -7.56 8.78
N ASP A 77 -9.28 -8.80 8.48
CA ASP A 77 -10.67 -9.16 8.13
C ASP A 77 -11.26 -8.28 7.01
N ILE A 78 -10.47 -7.97 5.98
CA ILE A 78 -10.89 -7.11 4.87
C ILE A 78 -11.36 -7.96 3.69
N HIS A 79 -12.60 -7.71 3.26
CA HIS A 79 -13.13 -8.30 2.04
C HIS A 79 -12.67 -7.52 0.80
N ILE A 80 -12.10 -8.22 -0.19
CA ILE A 80 -11.65 -7.62 -1.45
C ILE A 80 -12.65 -7.90 -2.55
N GLU A 81 -13.10 -6.84 -3.22
CA GLU A 81 -13.92 -6.89 -4.43
C GLU A 81 -13.09 -6.44 -5.63
N GLN A 82 -12.87 -7.33 -6.60
CA GLN A 82 -12.10 -7.04 -7.81
C GLN A 82 -13.01 -6.94 -9.02
N ASN A 83 -13.05 -5.77 -9.66
CA ASN A 83 -13.85 -5.49 -10.84
C ASN A 83 -12.93 -5.03 -11.97
N PHE A 84 -12.25 -5.99 -12.61
CA PHE A 84 -11.29 -5.68 -13.66
C PHE A 84 -11.90 -5.81 -15.05
N ALA A 85 -11.73 -4.77 -15.87
CA ALA A 85 -12.03 -4.86 -17.29
C ALA A 85 -11.07 -5.89 -17.92
N PRO A 86 -11.59 -6.89 -18.67
CA PRO A 86 -10.77 -7.99 -19.20
C PRO A 86 -9.79 -7.53 -20.28
N GLU A 87 -10.13 -6.49 -21.04
CA GLU A 87 -9.33 -5.98 -22.16
C GLU A 87 -9.02 -4.50 -21.96
N LEU A 88 -7.87 -4.21 -21.35
CA LEU A 88 -7.35 -2.87 -21.21
C LEU A 88 -6.16 -2.65 -22.15
N PRO A 89 -6.05 -1.48 -22.79
CA PRO A 89 -4.83 -1.14 -23.52
C PRO A 89 -3.65 -1.11 -22.54
N LEU A 90 -2.46 -1.43 -23.05
CA LEU A 90 -1.22 -1.34 -22.29
C LEU A 90 -1.00 0.11 -21.84
N VAL A 91 -0.57 0.28 -20.60
CA VAL A 91 -0.19 1.59 -20.06
C VAL A 91 1.33 1.73 -20.12
N TYR A 92 1.83 2.89 -20.52
CA TYR A 92 3.27 3.14 -20.59
C TYR A 92 3.73 3.68 -19.24
N ALA A 93 4.35 2.83 -18.43
CA ALA A 93 4.72 3.13 -17.04
C ALA A 93 5.96 2.34 -16.63
N ASP A 94 6.57 2.76 -15.53
CA ASP A 94 7.52 1.92 -14.80
C ASP A 94 6.72 0.94 -13.94
N THR A 95 6.86 -0.37 -14.20
CA THR A 95 6.07 -1.41 -13.53
C THR A 95 6.23 -1.37 -12.02
N ILE A 96 7.46 -1.17 -11.53
CA ILE A 96 7.77 -1.17 -10.10
C ILE A 96 7.10 0.04 -9.44
N GLN A 97 7.16 1.21 -10.06
CA GLN A 97 6.48 2.39 -9.52
C GLN A 97 4.96 2.24 -9.54
N LEU A 98 4.40 1.62 -10.58
CA LEU A 98 2.95 1.38 -10.65
C LEU A 98 2.49 0.42 -9.56
N GLU A 99 3.16 -0.74 -9.41
CA GLU A 99 2.91 -1.69 -8.32
C GLU A 99 3.02 -1.00 -6.96
N GLN A 100 3.99 -0.09 -6.81
CA GLN A 100 4.16 0.64 -5.56
C GLN A 100 3.05 1.62 -5.25
N VAL A 101 2.55 2.35 -6.26
CA VAL A 101 1.39 3.22 -6.08
C VAL A 101 0.19 2.41 -5.62
N VAL A 102 -0.03 1.22 -6.21
CA VAL A 102 -1.12 0.31 -5.80
C VAL A 102 -0.93 -0.14 -4.35
N LEU A 103 0.27 -0.62 -3.99
CA LEU A 103 0.59 -1.07 -2.63
C LEU A 103 0.33 0.03 -1.58
N ASN A 104 0.81 1.24 -1.86
CA ASN A 104 0.66 2.35 -0.93
C ASN A 104 -0.82 2.71 -0.76
N LEU A 105 -1.58 2.83 -1.85
CA LEU A 105 -3.01 3.12 -1.79
C LEU A 105 -3.79 2.02 -1.05
N ALA A 106 -3.49 0.75 -1.30
CA ALA A 106 -4.13 -0.37 -0.63
C ALA A 106 -3.81 -0.39 0.88
N ARG A 107 -2.57 -0.13 1.29
CA ARG A 107 -2.22 0.02 2.71
C ARG A 107 -2.95 1.17 3.39
N ASN A 108 -3.06 2.32 2.71
CA ASN A 108 -3.86 3.43 3.24
C ASN A 108 -5.33 3.03 3.45
N ALA A 109 -5.89 2.26 2.53
CA ALA A 109 -7.25 1.75 2.65
C ALA A 109 -7.37 0.79 3.86
N VAL A 110 -6.44 -0.16 4.03
CA VAL A 110 -6.40 -1.06 5.20
C VAL A 110 -6.40 -0.26 6.50
N GLU A 111 -5.50 0.73 6.60
CA GLU A 111 -5.39 1.57 7.80
C GLU A 111 -6.65 2.43 8.04
N ALA A 112 -7.28 2.93 6.98
CA ALA A 112 -8.51 3.71 7.08
C ALA A 112 -9.71 2.86 7.55
N MET A 113 -9.68 1.55 7.28
CA MET A 113 -10.72 0.58 7.65
C MET A 113 -10.53 -0.05 9.03
N GLU A 114 -9.43 0.25 9.75
CA GLU A 114 -9.21 -0.25 11.12
C GLU A 114 -10.43 -0.01 12.05
N PRO A 115 -11.11 1.15 12.04
CA PRO A 115 -12.32 1.37 12.85
C PRO A 115 -13.56 0.63 12.33
N THR A 116 -13.55 0.12 11.10
CA THR A 116 -14.68 -0.54 10.42
C THR A 116 -14.64 -2.07 10.56
N ARG A 117 -13.62 -2.63 11.22
CA ARG A 117 -13.48 -4.07 11.42
C ARG A 117 -14.68 -4.69 12.16
N PRO A 118 -15.07 -5.94 11.83
CA PRO A 118 -14.50 -6.82 10.78
C PRO A 118 -15.18 -6.65 9.41
N TRP A 119 -15.83 -5.51 9.14
CA TRP A 119 -16.61 -5.28 7.92
C TRP A 119 -15.86 -4.42 6.89
N GLY A 120 -14.53 -4.42 6.94
CA GLY A 120 -13.69 -3.71 5.99
C GLY A 120 -13.91 -4.23 4.58
N ARG A 121 -14.06 -3.31 3.61
CA ARG A 121 -14.24 -3.64 2.19
C ARG A 121 -13.33 -2.79 1.34
N LEU A 122 -12.44 -3.46 0.61
CA LEU A 122 -11.57 -2.87 -0.39
C LEU A 122 -12.07 -3.22 -1.79
N SER A 123 -12.57 -2.24 -2.53
CA SER A 123 -12.98 -2.41 -3.93
C SER A 123 -11.90 -1.88 -4.88
N ILE A 124 -11.51 -2.70 -5.84
CA ILE A 124 -10.50 -2.34 -6.83
C ILE A 124 -11.09 -2.55 -8.21
N THR A 125 -11.21 -1.47 -8.96
CA THR A 125 -11.84 -1.46 -10.28
C THR A 125 -10.86 -0.95 -11.32
N THR A 126 -10.76 -1.64 -12.45
CA THR A 126 -10.06 -1.13 -13.63
C THR A 126 -11.04 -1.00 -14.78
N ARG A 127 -10.99 0.11 -15.50
CA ARG A 127 -11.85 0.35 -16.67
C ARG A 127 -11.18 1.23 -17.71
N ARG A 128 -11.60 1.08 -18.97
CA ARG A 128 -11.25 2.00 -20.04
C ARG A 128 -12.12 3.26 -19.93
N GLN A 129 -11.49 4.43 -20.08
CA GLN A 129 -12.15 5.73 -20.12
C GLN A 129 -11.64 6.50 -21.35
N GLY A 130 -12.28 6.27 -22.50
CA GLY A 130 -11.81 6.79 -23.78
C GLY A 130 -10.42 6.27 -24.14
N GLU A 131 -9.47 7.19 -24.31
CA GLU A 131 -8.05 6.90 -24.59
C GLU A 131 -7.22 6.64 -23.33
N ARG A 132 -7.86 6.59 -22.15
CA ARG A 132 -7.18 6.35 -20.87
C ARG A 132 -7.64 5.06 -20.23
N VAL A 133 -6.81 4.56 -19.33
CA VAL A 133 -7.19 3.52 -18.38
C VAL A 133 -7.34 4.17 -17.01
N GLN A 134 -8.38 3.77 -16.28
CA GLN A 134 -8.64 4.21 -14.93
C GLN A 134 -8.52 3.03 -13.98
N LEU A 135 -7.64 3.18 -12.98
CA LEU A 135 -7.62 2.37 -11.77
C LEU A 135 -8.35 3.14 -10.65
N ILE A 136 -9.27 2.46 -9.97
CA ILE A 136 -10.01 2.99 -8.84
C ILE A 136 -9.78 2.04 -7.67
N ILE A 137 -9.33 2.57 -6.55
CA ILE A 137 -9.23 1.87 -5.26
C ILE A 137 -10.16 2.60 -4.32
N SER A 138 -11.13 1.89 -3.74
CA SER A 138 -12.14 2.44 -2.84
C SER A 138 -12.21 1.61 -1.58
N ASP A 139 -12.33 2.27 -0.44
CA ASP A 139 -12.54 1.65 0.86
C ASP A 139 -13.82 2.15 1.51
N ASN A 140 -14.28 1.45 2.55
CA ASN A 140 -15.37 1.88 3.43
C ASN A 140 -14.85 2.32 4.82
N GLY A 141 -13.63 2.87 4.85
CA GLY A 141 -12.99 3.35 6.07
C GLY A 141 -13.54 4.69 6.57
N CYS A 142 -12.79 5.29 7.50
CA CYS A 142 -13.18 6.55 8.16
C CYS A 142 -13.17 7.79 7.24
N GLY A 143 -12.71 7.65 6.00
CA GLY A 143 -12.64 8.72 5.02
C GLY A 143 -11.60 9.79 5.36
N ILE A 144 -11.62 10.88 4.59
CA ILE A 144 -10.68 12.00 4.74
C ILE A 144 -11.48 13.27 5.07
N PRO A 145 -11.17 13.95 6.18
CA PRO A 145 -11.79 15.23 6.52
C PRO A 145 -11.59 16.28 5.40
N PRO A 146 -12.61 17.10 5.05
CA PRO A 146 -12.53 18.05 3.94
C PRO A 146 -11.38 19.05 4.05
N ASP A 147 -11.04 19.48 5.26
CA ASP A 147 -9.94 20.39 5.59
C ASP A 147 -8.55 19.78 5.33
N LYS A 148 -8.48 18.47 5.11
CA LYS A 148 -7.23 17.73 4.88
C LYS A 148 -7.04 17.30 3.43
N LEU A 149 -8.08 17.37 2.60
CA LEU A 149 -8.08 16.90 1.21
C LEU A 149 -6.99 17.56 0.36
N ASP A 150 -6.74 18.85 0.54
CA ASP A 150 -5.74 19.57 -0.28
C ASP A 150 -4.30 19.19 0.08
N ARG A 151 -4.10 18.56 1.25
CA ARG A 151 -2.78 18.24 1.81
C ARG A 151 -2.44 16.75 1.74
N ILE A 152 -3.36 15.89 1.33
CA ILE A 152 -3.11 14.43 1.25
C ILE A 152 -2.06 14.03 0.21
N PHE A 153 -1.63 14.99 -0.63
CA PHE A 153 -0.54 14.84 -1.61
C PHE A 153 0.75 15.54 -1.15
N ASP A 154 0.74 16.24 -0.01
CA ASP A 154 1.91 16.93 0.55
C ASP A 154 2.87 15.92 1.20
N PRO A 155 4.16 15.90 0.79
CA PRO A 155 5.14 15.01 1.38
C PRO A 155 5.12 15.07 2.92
N PHE A 156 5.11 13.90 3.57
CA PHE A 156 5.07 13.75 5.04
C PHE A 156 3.75 14.14 5.74
N PHE A 157 2.70 14.52 5.01
CA PHE A 157 1.41 14.83 5.62
C PHE A 157 0.71 13.56 6.12
N SER A 158 0.42 13.51 7.43
CA SER A 158 -0.35 12.45 8.07
C SER A 158 -1.51 13.06 8.85
N THR A 159 -2.64 12.38 8.83
CA THR A 159 -3.76 12.67 9.74
C THR A 159 -3.62 11.92 11.07
N LYS A 160 -2.53 11.14 11.25
CA LYS A 160 -2.33 10.20 12.37
C LYS A 160 -1.49 10.81 13.51
N PRO A 161 -1.71 10.39 14.78
CA PRO A 161 -0.94 10.85 15.95
C PRO A 161 0.56 10.57 15.87
N ASN A 162 0.96 9.52 15.14
CA ASN A 162 2.36 9.06 15.06
C ASN A 162 3.14 9.66 13.86
N GLY A 163 2.61 10.69 13.19
CA GLY A 163 3.32 11.44 12.14
C GLY A 163 3.68 10.65 10.88
N MET A 164 3.12 9.45 10.71
CA MET A 164 3.44 8.57 9.58
C MET A 164 2.57 8.94 8.37
N GLY A 165 2.93 10.06 7.76
CA GLY A 165 2.27 10.60 6.59
C GLY A 165 3.09 10.25 5.37
N TRP A 166 2.51 9.51 4.43
CA TRP A 166 3.10 9.40 3.11
C TRP A 166 2.12 10.06 2.16
N ALA A 167 2.65 10.98 1.38
CA ALA A 167 1.94 11.51 0.25
C ALA A 167 2.93 11.54 -0.91
N TRP A 168 2.47 11.02 -2.03
CA TRP A 168 3.24 10.92 -3.26
C TRP A 168 3.49 12.33 -3.83
N PRO A 169 4.75 12.82 -3.94
CA PRO A 169 5.02 14.21 -4.33
C PRO A 169 4.63 14.59 -5.78
N SER A 170 4.10 13.67 -6.60
CA SER A 170 3.84 13.95 -8.04
C SER A 170 2.42 13.69 -8.52
N ALA A 171 1.44 13.49 -7.64
CA ALA A 171 0.02 13.43 -8.02
C ALA A 171 -0.54 14.84 -8.31
N ARG A 172 -0.07 15.50 -9.38
CA ARG A 172 -0.64 16.77 -9.82
C ARG A 172 -2.04 16.55 -10.38
N ARG A 173 -3.00 17.35 -9.88
CA ARG A 173 -4.34 17.58 -10.43
C ARG A 173 -4.25 17.86 -11.95
N ARG A 174 -4.46 16.87 -12.81
CA ARG A 174 -4.68 17.05 -14.26
C ARG A 174 -6.11 16.67 -14.63
N SER A 175 -7.04 17.52 -14.22
CA SER A 175 -8.38 17.62 -14.78
C SER A 175 -8.98 19.00 -14.47
N ARG A 176 -8.76 19.97 -15.36
CA ARG A 176 -9.77 21.02 -15.60
C ARG A 176 -10.44 20.67 -16.94
N PRO A 177 -11.76 20.49 -16.98
CA PRO A 177 -12.48 20.65 -18.24
C PRO A 177 -12.39 22.13 -18.62
N SER A 178 -12.08 22.38 -19.89
CA SER A 178 -12.32 23.66 -20.54
C SER A 178 -13.83 23.91 -20.50
N ALA A 179 -14.29 24.79 -19.62
CA ALA A 179 -15.62 25.36 -19.74
C ALA A 179 -15.52 26.44 -20.83
N ALA A 180 -16.06 26.10 -22.00
CA ALA A 180 -16.41 27.06 -23.02
C ALA A 180 -17.59 27.92 -22.51
N SER A 181 -17.41 29.23 -22.55
CA SER A 181 -18.40 30.27 -22.89
C SER A 181 -17.63 31.56 -23.15
#